data_AF-A0A392PNM6-F1
#
_entry.id   AF-A0A392PNM6-F1
#
_cell.length_a   1.000
_cell.length_b   1.000
_cell.length_c   1.000
_cell.angle_alpha   90.00
_cell.angle_beta   90.00
_cell.angle_gamma   90.00
#
_symmetry.space_group_name_H-M   'P 1'
#
loop_
_entity.id
_entity.type
_entity.pdbx_description
1 polymer ?
#
loop_
_entity_poly.entity_id
_entity_poly.type
_entity_poly.pdbx_seq_one_letter_code
_entity_poly.pdbx_strand_id
1 'polypeptide(L)'
;VDLDQNEAVLNSWRSLSMFYEAFVGMASSIWTLHKLSHAFDPAVEIFQVERGVEFSMVYMDDVTKRLTWPNKGSAKVGFTVFPGFRIGKVVIQSQVYVSSVSLTE
;
A
#
# COMPACT_ATOMS: atom_id res chain seq x y z
N VAL A 1 0.73 -34.04 32.99
CA VAL A 1 1.19 -32.72 32.50
C VAL A 1 0.21 -32.34 31.42
N ASP A 2 -0.52 -31.24 31.62
CA ASP A 2 -1.59 -30.83 30.71
C ASP A 2 -0.99 -30.35 29.39
N LEU A 3 -1.15 -31.15 28.34
CA LEU A 3 -0.52 -30.95 27.04
C LEU A 3 -1.18 -29.79 26.28
N ASP A 4 -2.47 -29.57 26.49
CA ASP A 4 -3.27 -28.54 25.81
C ASP A 4 -2.85 -27.13 26.25
N GLN A 5 -2.54 -26.94 27.54
CA GLN A 5 -2.04 -25.66 28.06
C GLN A 5 -0.67 -25.30 27.47
N ASN A 6 0.21 -26.29 27.29
CA ASN A 6 1.53 -26.06 26.71
C ASN A 6 1.45 -25.68 25.23
N GLU A 7 0.53 -26.31 24.48
CA GLU A 7 0.29 -25.97 23.07
C GLU A 7 -0.23 -24.53 22.91
N ALA A 8 -1.15 -24.08 23.77
CA ALA A 8 -1.66 -22.71 23.75
C ALA A 8 -0.56 -21.66 23.99
N VAL A 9 0.35 -21.92 24.94
CA VAL A 9 1.49 -21.03 25.23
C VAL A 9 2.45 -20.96 24.03
N LEU A 10 2.79 -22.11 23.44
CA LEU A 10 3.67 -22.17 22.26
C LEU A 10 3.06 -21.43 21.06
N ASN A 11 1.75 -21.59 20.83
CA ASN A 11 1.03 -20.88 19.77
C ASN A 11 1.00 -19.36 20.01
N SER A 12 0.84 -18.91 21.26
CA SER A 12 0.90 -17.49 21.63
C SER A 12 2.29 -16.88 21.38
N TRP A 13 3.36 -17.58 21.74
CA TRP A 13 4.72 -17.10 21.48
C TRP A 13 5.05 -17.07 19.98
N ARG A 14 4.55 -18.06 19.23
CA ARG A 14 4.74 -18.12 17.78
C ARG A 14 4.00 -17.00 17.06
N SER A 15 2.79 -16.64 17.49
CA SER A 15 2.06 -15.51 16.91
C SER A 15 2.74 -14.17 17.26
N LEU A 16 3.25 -14.03 18.48
CA LEU A 16 3.99 -12.85 18.91
C LEU A 16 5.30 -12.68 18.12
N SER A 17 6.04 -13.76 17.87
CA SER A 17 7.28 -13.70 17.07
C SER A 17 7.01 -13.32 15.62
N MET A 18 5.95 -13.88 15.01
CA MET A 18 5.53 -13.50 13.66
C MET A 18 5.13 -12.03 13.56
N PHE A 19 4.38 -11.52 14.55
CA PHE A 19 4.02 -10.10 14.58
C PHE A 19 5.24 -9.21 14.76
N TYR A 20 6.15 -9.56 15.68
CA TYR A 20 7.38 -8.81 15.91
C TYR A 20 8.24 -8.74 14.65
N GLU A 21 8.43 -9.86 13.96
CA GLU A 21 9.19 -9.91 12.72
C GLU A 21 8.56 -9.04 11.63
N ALA A 22 7.23 -9.13 11.45
CA ALA A 22 6.51 -8.28 10.53
C ALA A 22 6.64 -6.79 10.86
N PHE A 23 6.53 -6.43 12.15
CA PHE A 23 6.67 -5.06 12.62
C PHE A 23 8.10 -4.52 12.37
N VAL A 24 9.13 -5.27 12.76
CA VAL A 24 10.52 -4.88 12.55
C VAL A 24 10.86 -4.77 11.06
N GLY A 25 10.35 -5.69 10.23
CA GLY A 25 10.50 -5.63 8.78
C GLY A 25 9.86 -4.37 8.19
N MET A 26 8.64 -4.03 8.63
CA MET A 26 7.94 -2.82 8.22
C MET A 26 8.71 -1.55 8.65
N ALA A 27 9.09 -1.46 9.93
CA ALA A 27 9.84 -0.32 10.47
C ALA A 27 11.19 -0.11 9.76
N SER A 28 11.91 -1.19 9.49
CA SER A 28 13.20 -1.15 8.76
C SER A 28 13.01 -0.67 7.32
N SER A 29 11.92 -1.07 6.67
CA SER A 29 11.58 -0.63 5.31
C SER A 29 11.25 0.86 5.27
N ILE A 30 10.43 1.34 6.22
CA ILE A 30 10.09 2.77 6.36
C ILE A 30 11.36 3.60 6.64
N TRP A 31 12.23 3.16 7.55
CA TRP A 31 13.48 3.84 7.84
C TRP A 31 14.39 3.92 6.61
N THR A 32 14.49 2.83 5.85
CA THR A 32 15.29 2.78 4.62
C THR A 32 14.72 3.72 3.56
N LEU A 33 13.41 3.75 3.40
CA LEU A 33 12.71 4.67 2.49
C LEU A 33 12.99 6.13 2.87
N HIS A 34 12.97 6.47 4.17
CA HIS A 34 13.27 7.82 4.65
C HIS A 34 14.73 8.23 4.39
N LYS A 35 15.69 7.33 4.61
CA LYS A 35 17.09 7.59 4.25
C LYS A 35 17.26 7.78 2.75
N LEU A 36 16.58 6.94 1.97
CA LEU A 36 16.62 7.00 0.52
C LEU A 36 16.04 8.32 0.02
N SER A 37 14.90 8.77 0.55
CA SER A 37 14.29 10.05 0.15
C SER A 37 15.19 11.25 0.43
N HIS A 38 15.97 11.21 1.53
CA HIS A 38 16.94 12.24 1.87
C HIS A 38 18.22 12.19 1.02
N ALA A 39 18.55 11.04 0.44
CA ALA A 39 19.73 10.89 -0.42
C ALA A 39 19.50 11.43 -1.84
N PHE A 40 18.25 11.66 -2.24
CA PHE A 40 17.91 12.25 -3.54
C PHE A 40 17.96 13.78 -3.51
N ASP A 41 18.46 14.36 -4.60
CA ASP A 41 18.38 15.79 -4.89
C ASP A 41 17.78 15.98 -6.30
N PRO A 42 16.54 16.49 -6.45
CA PRO A 42 15.65 17.00 -5.39
C PRO A 42 15.04 15.88 -4.54
N ALA A 43 14.59 16.23 -3.33
CA ALA A 43 13.97 15.31 -2.39
C ALA A 43 12.76 14.57 -2.99
N VAL A 44 12.58 13.31 -2.60
CA VAL A 44 11.43 12.50 -3.05
C VAL A 44 10.14 12.99 -2.40
N GLU A 45 9.14 13.27 -3.23
CA GLU A 45 7.79 13.61 -2.78
C GLU A 45 6.96 12.31 -2.65
N ILE A 46 6.33 12.11 -1.49
CA ILE A 46 5.41 11.00 -1.26
C ILE A 46 3.99 11.55 -1.38
N PHE A 47 3.14 10.91 -2.17
CA PHE A 47 1.73 11.30 -2.30
C PHE A 47 0.79 10.12 -2.03
N GLN A 48 -0.36 10.43 -1.46
CA GLN A 48 -1.44 9.48 -1.23
C GLN A 48 -2.67 9.95 -2.00
N VAL A 49 -3.35 9.01 -2.65
CA VAL A 49 -4.56 9.33 -3.42
C VAL A 49 -5.78 9.26 -2.50
N GLU A 50 -6.59 10.30 -2.55
CA GLU A 50 -7.82 10.38 -1.79
C GLU A 50 -8.91 9.46 -2.35
N ARG A 51 -9.80 8.98 -1.47
CA ARG A 51 -10.97 8.21 -1.87
C ARG A 51 -11.92 9.07 -2.71
N GLY A 52 -12.49 8.48 -3.75
CA GLY A 52 -13.48 9.11 -4.64
C GLY A 52 -12.88 9.88 -5.81
N VAL A 53 -11.55 10.08 -5.83
CA VAL A 53 -10.84 10.70 -6.96
C VAL A 53 -10.91 9.78 -8.18
N GLU A 54 -11.01 10.39 -9.36
CA GLU A 54 -10.96 9.66 -10.64
C GLU A 54 -9.63 8.94 -10.83
N PHE A 55 -9.71 7.72 -11.34
CA PHE A 55 -8.54 6.91 -11.58
C PHE A 55 -7.68 7.54 -12.68
N SER A 56 -6.40 7.78 -12.37
CA SER A 56 -5.42 8.27 -13.34
C SER A 56 -4.39 7.20 -13.65
N MET A 57 -4.34 6.73 -14.90
CA MET A 57 -3.33 5.78 -15.37
C MET A 57 -1.90 6.30 -15.31
N VAL A 58 -1.71 7.61 -15.11
CA VAL A 58 -0.38 8.22 -15.02
C VAL A 58 0.14 8.10 -13.59
N TYR A 59 -0.71 8.31 -12.59
CA TYR A 59 -0.31 8.38 -11.18
C TYR A 59 -0.69 7.14 -10.35
N MET A 60 -1.51 6.24 -10.90
CA MET A 60 -2.14 5.17 -10.14
C MET A 60 -2.03 3.82 -10.86
N ASP A 61 -1.84 2.76 -10.07
CA ASP A 61 -1.94 1.38 -10.51
C ASP A 61 -3.06 0.65 -9.74
N ASP A 62 -3.88 -0.11 -10.47
CA ASP A 62 -5.00 -0.86 -9.90
C ASP A 62 -4.53 -2.23 -9.42
N VAL A 63 -4.49 -2.42 -8.10
CA VAL A 63 -4.03 -3.67 -7.49
C VAL A 63 -4.89 -4.87 -7.87
N THR A 64 -6.16 -4.64 -8.24
CA THR A 64 -7.08 -5.72 -8.61
C THR A 64 -6.87 -6.19 -10.04
N LYS A 65 -6.22 -5.35 -10.87
CA LYS A 65 -6.05 -5.55 -12.33
C LYS A 65 -7.37 -5.81 -13.06
N ARG A 66 -8.50 -5.40 -12.49
CA ARG A 66 -9.84 -5.67 -13.03
C ARG A 66 -10.26 -4.65 -14.07
N LEU A 67 -9.62 -3.48 -14.08
CA LEU A 67 -9.94 -2.44 -15.04
C LEU A 67 -9.30 -2.71 -16.40
N THR A 68 -10.14 -2.97 -17.40
CA THR A 68 -9.75 -3.01 -18.81
C THR A 68 -10.08 -1.68 -19.49
N TRP A 69 -9.26 -1.28 -20.46
CA TRP A 69 -9.56 -0.13 -21.32
C TRP A 69 -10.85 -0.44 -22.14
N PRO A 70 -11.82 0.48 -22.28
CA PRO A 70 -11.83 1.92 -21.93
C PRO A 70 -12.50 2.26 -20.58
N ASN A 71 -12.88 1.28 -19.76
CA ASN A 71 -13.64 1.49 -18.51
C ASN A 71 -12.87 2.19 -17.38
N LYS A 72 -11.64 2.65 -17.65
CA LYS A 72 -10.77 3.28 -16.66
C LYS A 72 -11.07 4.77 -16.42
N GLY A 73 -11.70 5.44 -17.39
CA GLY A 73 -11.96 6.88 -17.34
C GLY A 73 -13.05 7.31 -16.34
N SER A 74 -13.95 6.40 -15.95
CA SER A 74 -15.02 6.68 -14.97
C SER A 74 -14.81 5.99 -13.62
N ALA A 75 -13.71 5.26 -13.47
CA ALA A 75 -13.44 4.47 -12.28
C ALA A 75 -12.94 5.38 -11.15
N LYS A 76 -13.42 5.15 -9.92
CA LYS A 76 -13.05 5.97 -8.76
C LYS A 76 -12.24 5.18 -7.76
N VAL A 77 -11.26 5.85 -7.16
CA VAL A 77 -10.43 5.26 -6.10
C VAL A 77 -11.28 4.96 -4.88
N GLY A 78 -11.28 3.70 -4.44
CA GLY A 78 -11.88 3.31 -3.16
C GLY A 78 -10.96 3.69 -2.00
N PHE A 79 -9.69 3.35 -2.09
CA PHE A 79 -8.65 3.72 -1.11
C PHE A 79 -7.24 3.45 -1.67
N THR A 80 -6.25 4.09 -1.06
CA THR A 80 -4.83 3.83 -1.34
C THR A 80 -4.33 2.62 -0.56
N VAL A 81 -3.75 1.64 -1.25
CA VAL A 81 -3.06 0.48 -0.65
C VAL A 81 -1.60 0.83 -0.36
N PHE A 82 -0.93 1.48 -1.31
CA PHE A 82 0.44 1.95 -1.16
C PHE A 82 0.60 3.37 -1.73
N PRO A 83 1.30 4.28 -1.05
CA PRO A 83 1.52 5.63 -1.56
C PRO A 83 2.28 5.61 -2.88
N GLY A 84 2.14 6.68 -3.65
CA GLY A 84 2.97 6.95 -4.82
C GLY A 84 4.18 7.80 -4.45
N PHE A 85 5.16 7.84 -5.35
CA PHE A 85 6.39 8.61 -5.17
C PHE A 85 6.68 9.43 -6.41
N ARG A 86 7.19 10.64 -6.22
CA ARG A 86 7.63 11.51 -7.30
C ARG A 86 9.08 11.94 -7.05
N ILE A 87 9.91 11.67 -8.05
CA ILE A 87 11.36 11.87 -8.02
C ILE A 87 11.69 12.74 -9.23
N GLY A 88 11.69 14.06 -9.04
CA GLY A 88 11.78 15.03 -10.13
C GLY A 88 10.62 14.87 -11.13
N LYS A 89 10.91 14.33 -12.33
CA LYS A 89 9.92 14.08 -13.39
C LYS A 89 9.42 12.63 -13.43
N VAL A 90 10.06 11.73 -12.67
CA VAL A 90 9.67 10.32 -12.63
C VAL A 90 8.57 10.14 -11.58
N VAL A 91 7.51 9.43 -11.94
CA VAL A 91 6.41 9.06 -11.05
C VAL A 91 6.42 7.56 -10.87
N ILE A 92 6.50 7.11 -9.62
CA ILE A 92 6.17 5.76 -9.20
C ILE A 92 4.72 5.80 -8.74
N GLN A 93 3.88 4.99 -9.38
CA GLN A 93 2.44 5.05 -9.21
C GLN A 93 2.00 4.61 -7.82
N SER A 94 0.98 5.28 -7.29
CA SER A 94 0.30 4.84 -6.08
C SER A 94 -0.52 3.60 -6.39
N GLN A 95 -0.38 2.57 -5.56
CA GLN A 95 -1.22 1.38 -5.67
C GLN A 95 -2.56 1.66 -5.01
N VAL A 96 -3.62 1.63 -5.80
CA VAL A 96 -4.97 1.95 -5.35
C VAL A 96 -5.90 0.77 -5.57
N TYR A 97 -6.85 0.63 -4.66
CA TYR A 97 -8.04 -0.18 -4.90
C TYR A 97 -9.07 0.69 -5.61
N VAL A 98 -9.62 0.19 -6.71
CA VAL A 98 -10.61 0.93 -7.49
C VAL A 98 -12.00 0.37 -7.24
N SER A 99 -12.91 1.24 -6.82
CA SER A 99 -14.33 0.90 -6.68
C SER A 99 -15.03 1.18 -8.00
N SER A 100 -15.61 0.13 -8.60
CA SER A 100 -16.49 0.24 -9.76
C SER A 100 -17.86 0.78 -9.34
N VAL A 101 -17.94 2.07 -9.00
CA VAL A 101 -19.24 2.73 -8.78
C VAL A 101 -19.30 4.00 -9.61
N SER A 102 -19.75 3.84 -10.84
CA SER A 102 -20.62 4.81 -11.47
C SER A 102 -22.04 4.27 -11.39
N LEU A 103 -22.65 4.29 -10.20
CA LEU A 103 -24.10 4.40 -10.13
C LEU A 103 -24.40 5.86 -10.50
N THR A 104 -24.68 6.07 -11.77
CA THR A 104 -25.45 7.22 -12.23
C THR A 104 -26.79 7.21 -11.49
N GLU A 105 -27.21 8.41 -11.05
CA GLU A 105 -28.49 8.72 -10.39
C GLU A 105 -29.70 7.91 -10.86
#